data_AF-A0A0D7KF19-F1
#
_entry.id   AF-A0A0D7KF19-F1
#
_cell.length_a   1.000
_cell.length_b   1.000
_cell.length_c   1.000
_cell.angle_alpha   90.00
_cell.angle_beta   90.00
_cell.angle_gamma   90.00
#
_symmetry.space_group_name_H-M   'P 1'
#
loop_
_entity.id
_entity.type
_entity.pdbx_description
1 polymer ?
#
loop_
_entity_poly.entity_id
_entity_poly.type
_entity_poly.pdbx_seq_one_letter_code
_entity_poly.pdbx_strand_id
1 'polypeptide(L)'
;AYTQRIYSSRQIAKSVRENIPFMWLAARQRPDFRTINRFRSERMRDVLEKIFTSILGFLIEEKYIKLEHYFVDGTKIEANANKYTFVWGKSVAKHKANLQEKVKVLFTSIEEAERQEEQELQDRDLPELGESSEVTSVKLEQAVEKLEQKLQEQPKDKPLKKAVRLLRKDFLPRLKSYEHHQEVFGERNSYSKTDPDATFMRMKEDHMKNGQLKPGYNLQIGTEDQFIVGYSLHQRPTDTRCMKPHLQKVKSALGKLPGTVIADAGYGSEENYAYLEQENVEAIVKYSTYHKEKTKKWKQDISRIDNWKYDTQADLWTCPGGQSLYFHRESKQKTESGYEILLRHYRSQDCMNCPLKAACSKATGNREIRVSMQYLRYKQRVQEKLRSEEGYALSVRRMIEPESVFGQLKNNRGFRRFLLRGLSKVSLEVGWLSLAHNLLKWATMKQKGRVWVEI
;
A
#
# COMPACT_ATOMS: atom_id res chain seq x y z
N ALA A 1 8.01 -12.54 -27.39
CA ALA A 1 7.07 -13.31 -26.54
C ALA A 1 5.98 -12.42 -25.93
N TYR A 2 6.32 -11.52 -25.00
CA TYR A 2 5.37 -10.64 -24.32
C TYR A 2 4.57 -9.73 -25.28
N THR A 3 5.21 -9.25 -26.34
CA THR A 3 4.56 -8.48 -27.42
C THR A 3 3.45 -9.24 -28.14
N GLN A 4 3.53 -10.58 -28.14
CA GLN A 4 2.60 -11.50 -28.81
C GLN A 4 1.66 -12.19 -27.82
N ARG A 5 1.48 -11.64 -26.60
CA ARG A 5 0.63 -12.23 -25.53
C ARG A 5 1.09 -13.61 -25.05
N ILE A 6 2.36 -13.98 -25.28
CA ILE A 6 2.92 -15.25 -24.82
C ILE A 6 3.72 -15.01 -23.54
N TYR A 7 3.10 -15.29 -22.38
CA TYR A 7 3.69 -15.06 -21.06
C TYR A 7 4.17 -16.32 -20.36
N SER A 8 3.56 -17.47 -20.65
CA SER A 8 3.93 -18.74 -20.03
C SER A 8 5.24 -19.27 -20.60
N SER A 9 6.20 -19.62 -19.74
CA SER A 9 7.47 -20.21 -20.18
C SER A 9 7.28 -21.50 -20.98
N ARG A 10 6.20 -22.26 -20.73
CA ARG A 10 5.83 -23.44 -21.52
C ARG A 10 5.39 -23.07 -22.93
N GLN A 11 4.59 -22.00 -23.06
CA GLN A 11 4.19 -21.50 -24.37
C GLN A 11 5.38 -20.91 -25.12
N ILE A 12 6.29 -20.19 -24.44
CA ILE A 12 7.53 -19.70 -25.08
C ILE A 12 8.37 -20.89 -25.59
N ALA A 13 8.59 -21.90 -24.76
CA ALA A 13 9.32 -23.12 -25.17
C ALA A 13 8.64 -23.84 -26.35
N LYS A 14 7.30 -23.86 -26.37
CA LYS A 14 6.51 -24.38 -27.49
C LYS A 14 6.73 -23.54 -28.75
N SER A 15 6.63 -22.21 -28.66
CA SER A 15 6.84 -21.30 -29.79
C SER A 15 8.23 -21.42 -30.40
N VAL A 16 9.28 -21.60 -29.59
CA VAL A 16 10.64 -21.81 -30.12
C VAL A 16 10.78 -23.14 -30.91
N ARG A 17 9.88 -24.10 -30.71
CA ARG A 17 9.85 -25.37 -31.46
C ARG A 17 8.92 -25.38 -32.66
N GLU A 18 7.93 -24.49 -32.72
CA GLU A 18 6.85 -24.57 -33.71
C GLU A 18 6.66 -23.29 -34.53
N ASN A 19 7.16 -22.14 -34.08
CA ASN A 19 6.96 -20.84 -34.72
C ASN A 19 8.26 -20.34 -35.37
N ILE A 20 8.25 -20.15 -36.70
CA ILE A 20 9.43 -19.78 -37.50
C ILE A 20 10.13 -18.51 -36.96
N PRO A 21 9.43 -17.37 -36.73
CA PRO A 21 10.05 -16.20 -36.10
C PRO A 21 10.76 -16.48 -34.77
N PHE A 22 10.17 -17.31 -33.90
CA PHE A 22 10.80 -17.66 -32.62
C PHE A 22 12.00 -18.58 -32.80
N MET A 23 11.95 -19.53 -33.75
CA MET A 23 13.10 -20.37 -34.10
C MET A 23 14.26 -19.51 -34.59
N TRP A 24 13.98 -18.51 -35.42
CA TRP A 24 15.00 -17.60 -35.94
C TRP A 24 15.61 -16.75 -34.82
N LEU A 25 14.78 -16.12 -33.98
CA LEU A 25 15.23 -15.32 -32.83
C LEU A 25 16.04 -16.13 -31.81
N ALA A 26 15.72 -17.42 -31.66
CA ALA A 26 16.46 -18.32 -30.77
C ALA A 26 17.67 -18.97 -31.43
N ALA A 27 18.04 -18.59 -32.66
CA ALA A 27 19.11 -19.23 -33.43
C ALA A 27 18.97 -20.77 -33.48
N ARG A 28 17.73 -21.25 -33.65
CA ARG A 28 17.31 -22.67 -33.60
C ARG A 28 17.61 -23.41 -32.29
N GLN A 29 18.09 -22.73 -31.24
CA GLN A 29 18.18 -23.31 -29.91
C GLN A 29 16.77 -23.61 -29.38
N ARG A 30 16.62 -24.71 -28.64
CA ARG A 30 15.33 -25.16 -28.10
C ARG A 30 15.38 -25.23 -26.57
N PRO A 31 15.56 -24.09 -25.88
CA PRO A 31 15.57 -24.09 -24.42
C PRO A 31 14.23 -24.58 -23.88
N ASP A 32 14.29 -25.44 -22.87
CA ASP A 32 13.08 -25.94 -22.23
C ASP A 32 12.41 -24.85 -21.37
N PHE A 33 11.19 -25.13 -20.91
CA PHE A 33 10.43 -24.17 -20.12
C PHE A 33 11.10 -23.83 -18.78
N ARG A 34 11.91 -24.74 -18.22
CA ARG A 34 12.63 -24.54 -16.95
C ARG A 34 13.76 -23.54 -17.14
N THR A 35 14.52 -23.69 -18.23
CA THR A 35 15.60 -22.79 -18.63
C THR A 35 15.07 -21.39 -18.87
N ILE A 36 13.97 -21.25 -19.62
CA ILE A 36 13.32 -19.94 -19.85
C ILE A 36 12.83 -19.33 -18.53
N ASN A 37 12.23 -20.14 -17.64
CA ASN A 37 11.76 -19.65 -16.35
C ASN A 37 12.91 -19.18 -15.45
N ARG A 38 14.00 -19.94 -15.38
CA ARG A 38 15.21 -19.60 -14.62
C ARG A 38 15.84 -18.31 -15.15
N PHE A 39 15.95 -18.18 -16.47
CA PHE A 39 16.42 -16.96 -17.11
C PHE A 39 15.59 -15.74 -16.68
N ARG A 40 14.26 -15.81 -16.81
CA ARG A 40 13.36 -14.69 -16.51
C ARG A 40 13.28 -14.31 -15.03
N SER A 41 13.37 -15.28 -14.12
CA SER A 41 13.08 -15.08 -12.69
C SER A 41 14.30 -15.03 -11.78
N GLU A 42 15.45 -15.53 -12.24
CA GLU A 42 16.70 -15.56 -11.46
C GLU A 42 17.79 -14.76 -12.16
N ARG A 43 18.15 -15.10 -13.40
CA ARG A 43 19.29 -14.47 -14.10
C ARG A 43 19.06 -13.00 -14.44
N MET A 44 17.81 -12.65 -14.72
CA MET A 44 17.45 -11.29 -15.15
C MET A 44 17.15 -10.34 -13.98
N ARG A 45 17.28 -10.80 -12.73
CA ARG A 45 16.94 -10.01 -11.54
C ARG A 45 17.67 -8.67 -11.52
N ASP A 46 18.99 -8.69 -11.72
CA ASP A 46 19.85 -7.52 -11.57
C ASP A 46 20.14 -6.82 -12.92
N VAL A 47 19.65 -7.41 -14.02
CA VAL A 47 19.93 -6.97 -15.39
C VAL A 47 18.73 -6.26 -15.99
N LEU A 48 17.51 -6.70 -15.67
CA LEU A 48 16.29 -6.19 -16.29
C LEU A 48 16.10 -4.69 -16.05
N GLU A 49 16.36 -4.22 -14.83
CA GLU A 49 16.27 -2.80 -14.51
C GLU A 49 17.29 -1.98 -15.30
N LYS A 50 18.54 -2.47 -15.46
CA LYS A 50 19.56 -1.82 -16.28
C LYS A 50 19.14 -1.72 -17.74
N ILE A 51 18.57 -2.79 -18.30
CA ILE A 51 18.06 -2.80 -19.68
C ILE A 51 16.90 -1.82 -19.84
N PHE A 52 15.97 -1.79 -18.87
CA PHE A 52 14.87 -0.86 -18.87
C PHE A 52 15.34 0.59 -18.85
N THR A 53 16.26 0.94 -17.94
CA THR A 53 16.88 2.27 -17.90
C THR A 53 17.62 2.61 -19.19
N SER A 54 18.34 1.66 -19.79
CA SER A 54 19.06 1.88 -21.05
C SER A 54 18.12 2.19 -22.21
N ILE A 55 17.00 1.47 -22.30
CA ILE A 55 15.96 1.73 -23.31
C ILE A 55 15.28 3.08 -23.07
N LEU A 56 15.07 3.47 -21.81
CA LEU A 56 14.57 4.81 -21.52
C LEU A 56 15.57 5.90 -21.91
N GLY A 57 16.86 5.71 -21.64
CA GLY A 57 17.92 6.62 -22.09
C GLY A 57 17.85 6.82 -23.60
N PHE A 58 17.78 5.73 -24.37
CA PHE A 58 17.59 5.78 -25.82
C PHE A 58 16.32 6.55 -26.24
N LEU A 59 15.18 6.32 -25.56
CA LEU A 59 13.94 7.04 -25.88
C LEU A 59 14.01 8.53 -25.56
N ILE A 60 14.81 8.93 -24.56
CA ILE A 60 15.05 10.33 -24.20
C ILE A 60 15.98 10.99 -25.23
N GLU A 61 17.08 10.31 -25.59
CA GLU A 61 18.04 10.79 -26.60
C GLU A 61 17.38 11.01 -27.97
N GLU A 62 16.50 10.08 -28.37
CA GLU A 62 15.72 10.16 -29.61
C GLU A 62 14.50 11.11 -29.50
N LYS A 63 14.39 11.89 -28.43
CA LYS A 63 13.31 12.87 -28.17
C LYS A 63 11.89 12.27 -28.18
N TYR A 64 11.72 10.98 -27.89
CA TYR A 64 10.40 10.37 -27.66
C TYR A 64 9.84 10.66 -26.26
N ILE A 65 10.71 10.99 -25.30
CA ILE A 65 10.38 11.25 -23.89
C ILE A 65 11.17 12.51 -23.47
N LYS A 66 10.49 13.50 -22.88
CA LYS A 66 11.13 14.77 -22.46
C LYS A 66 11.50 14.78 -20.97
N LEU A 67 10.86 13.94 -20.16
CA LEU A 67 10.89 13.94 -18.70
C LEU A 67 10.39 15.25 -18.08
N GLU A 68 9.46 15.93 -18.74
CA GLU A 68 8.83 17.15 -18.23
C GLU A 68 7.58 16.81 -17.42
N HIS A 69 6.80 15.86 -17.92
CA HIS A 69 5.51 15.49 -17.34
C HIS A 69 5.47 14.01 -16.97
N TYR A 70 5.08 13.71 -15.74
CA TYR A 70 5.02 12.35 -15.24
C TYR A 70 3.62 12.01 -14.74
N PHE A 71 2.90 11.24 -15.55
CA PHE A 71 1.53 10.82 -15.26
C PHE A 71 1.52 9.55 -14.43
N VAL A 72 1.23 9.66 -13.13
CA VAL A 72 1.18 8.52 -12.20
C VAL A 72 -0.22 7.96 -12.11
N ASP A 73 -0.32 6.64 -12.27
CA ASP A 73 -1.54 5.93 -11.94
C ASP A 73 -1.30 4.49 -11.48
N GLY A 74 -2.28 3.99 -10.73
CA GLY A 74 -2.26 2.70 -10.07
C GLY A 74 -3.28 1.74 -10.67
N THR A 75 -2.90 0.48 -10.79
CA THR A 75 -3.81 -0.58 -11.17
C THR A 75 -3.55 -1.86 -10.40
N LYS A 76 -4.62 -2.53 -9.98
CA LYS A 76 -4.53 -3.81 -9.28
C LYS A 76 -4.51 -4.95 -10.28
N ILE A 77 -3.61 -5.91 -10.08
CA ILE A 77 -3.48 -7.12 -10.91
C ILE A 77 -3.50 -8.34 -9.99
N GLU A 78 -4.22 -9.39 -10.39
CA GLU A 78 -4.39 -10.59 -9.58
C GLU A 78 -3.08 -11.35 -9.46
N ALA A 79 -2.76 -11.83 -8.26
CA ALA A 79 -1.57 -12.65 -8.02
C ALA A 79 -1.78 -14.10 -8.48
N ASN A 80 -0.69 -14.84 -8.71
CA ASN A 80 -0.76 -16.29 -8.91
C ASN A 80 -0.95 -17.05 -7.58
N ALA A 81 -2.04 -16.73 -6.88
CA ALA A 81 -2.33 -17.24 -5.55
C ALA A 81 -3.71 -17.90 -5.47
N ASN A 82 -3.90 -18.81 -4.51
CA ASN A 82 -5.20 -19.41 -4.23
C ASN A 82 -6.13 -18.36 -3.59
N LYS A 83 -7.36 -18.29 -4.10
CA LYS A 83 -8.39 -17.31 -3.75
C LYS A 83 -9.01 -17.55 -2.36
N TYR A 84 -8.92 -18.76 -1.84
CA TYR A 84 -9.60 -19.20 -0.62
C TYR A 84 -8.68 -19.34 0.60
N THR A 85 -7.36 -19.22 0.41
CA THR A 85 -6.38 -19.46 1.49
C THR A 85 -5.70 -18.15 1.88
N PHE A 86 -6.22 -17.49 2.90
CA PHE A 86 -5.73 -16.21 3.39
C PHE A 86 -5.59 -16.17 4.91
N VAL A 87 -4.86 -15.17 5.38
CA VAL A 87 -4.69 -14.85 6.79
C VAL A 87 -5.01 -13.36 6.97
N TRP A 88 -5.84 -13.03 7.96
CA TRP A 88 -6.23 -11.66 8.30
C TRP A 88 -5.56 -11.19 9.58
N GLY A 89 -4.88 -10.05 9.55
CA GLY A 89 -4.14 -9.51 10.70
C GLY A 89 -5.03 -9.31 11.93
N LYS A 90 -6.24 -8.76 11.76
CA LYS A 90 -7.21 -8.58 12.87
C LYS A 90 -7.65 -9.90 13.50
N SER A 91 -7.85 -10.95 12.69
CA SER A 91 -8.23 -12.27 13.18
C SER A 91 -7.08 -12.92 13.95
N VAL A 92 -5.85 -12.83 13.43
CA VAL A 92 -4.66 -13.33 14.13
C VAL A 92 -4.45 -12.59 15.45
N ALA A 93 -4.56 -11.26 15.46
CA ALA A 93 -4.44 -10.48 16.69
C ALA A 93 -5.49 -10.87 17.73
N LYS A 94 -6.76 -11.01 17.33
CA LYS A 94 -7.84 -11.48 18.21
C LYS A 94 -7.58 -12.88 18.75
N HIS A 95 -7.19 -13.83 17.90
CA HIS A 95 -6.92 -15.20 18.32
C HIS A 95 -5.66 -15.32 19.19
N LYS A 96 -4.64 -14.50 18.95
CA LYS A 96 -3.45 -14.40 19.80
C LYS A 96 -3.82 -13.88 21.18
N ALA A 97 -4.58 -12.78 21.27
CA ALA A 97 -5.03 -12.21 22.54
C ALA A 97 -5.87 -13.22 23.33
N ASN A 98 -6.86 -13.86 22.70
CA ASN A 98 -7.67 -14.90 23.35
C ASN A 98 -6.84 -16.10 23.80
N LEU A 99 -5.78 -16.46 23.06
CA LEU A 99 -4.89 -17.55 23.47
C LEU A 99 -4.03 -17.13 24.66
N GLN A 100 -3.50 -15.90 24.68
CA GLN A 100 -2.74 -15.36 25.81
C GLN A 100 -3.60 -15.29 27.08
N GLU A 101 -4.88 -14.91 26.96
CA GLU A 101 -5.83 -14.94 28.07
C GLU A 101 -6.06 -16.36 28.59
N LYS A 102 -6.27 -17.35 27.70
CA LYS A 102 -6.38 -18.77 28.09
C LYS A 102 -5.13 -19.30 28.77
N VAL A 103 -3.95 -18.87 28.31
CA VAL A 103 -2.68 -19.23 28.93
C VAL A 103 -2.59 -18.64 30.33
N LYS A 104 -2.97 -17.37 30.52
CA LYS A 104 -3.03 -16.74 31.85
C LYS A 104 -3.97 -17.48 32.79
N VAL A 105 -5.20 -17.77 32.36
CA VAL A 105 -6.17 -18.54 33.16
C VAL A 105 -5.64 -19.93 33.51
N LEU A 106 -4.92 -20.58 32.60
CA LEU A 106 -4.32 -21.88 32.88
C LEU A 106 -3.21 -21.75 33.94
N PHE A 107 -2.34 -20.74 33.85
CA PHE A 107 -1.31 -20.50 34.86
C PHE A 107 -1.92 -20.16 36.24
N THR A 108 -2.92 -19.28 36.31
CA THR A 108 -3.60 -18.99 37.58
C THR A 108 -4.28 -20.23 38.16
N SER A 109 -4.85 -21.11 37.33
CA SER A 109 -5.42 -22.38 37.82
C SER A 109 -4.37 -23.37 38.33
N ILE A 110 -3.15 -23.33 37.78
CA ILE A 110 -2.02 -24.13 38.28
C ILE A 110 -1.57 -23.56 39.63
N GLU A 111 -1.41 -22.24 39.73
CA GLU A 111 -1.04 -21.55 40.97
C GLU A 111 -2.09 -21.75 42.09
N GLU A 112 -3.39 -21.69 41.77
CA GLU A 112 -4.47 -21.95 42.73
C GLU A 112 -4.48 -23.40 43.20
N ALA A 113 -4.23 -24.36 42.30
CA ALA A 113 -4.12 -25.77 42.66
C ALA A 113 -2.88 -26.04 43.54
N GLU A 114 -1.73 -25.46 43.20
CA GLU A 114 -0.51 -25.52 44.02
C GLU A 114 -0.74 -24.88 45.41
N ARG A 115 -1.42 -23.72 45.49
CA ARG A 115 -1.74 -23.06 46.78
C ARG A 115 -2.70 -23.88 47.65
N GLN A 116 -3.65 -24.60 47.05
CA GLN A 116 -4.54 -25.50 47.78
C GLN A 116 -3.78 -26.72 48.33
N GLU A 117 -2.78 -27.22 47.60
CA GLU A 117 -1.90 -28.29 48.07
C GLU A 117 -0.90 -27.80 49.16
N GLU A 118 -0.41 -26.56 49.06
CA GLU A 118 0.44 -25.91 50.08
C GLU A 118 -0.30 -25.58 51.38
N GLN A 119 -1.62 -25.32 51.34
CA GLN A 119 -2.42 -25.17 52.57
C GLN A 119 -2.57 -26.50 53.35
N GLU A 120 -2.29 -27.65 52.73
CA GLU A 120 -2.28 -28.98 53.37
C GLU A 120 -0.88 -29.45 53.80
N LEU A 121 0.21 -28.83 53.34
CA LEU A 121 1.59 -29.16 53.72
C LEU A 121 2.42 -27.89 54.00
N GLN A 122 2.87 -27.72 55.25
CA GLN A 122 3.78 -26.64 55.64
C GLN A 122 5.10 -26.66 54.83
N ASP A 123 5.45 -25.48 54.33
CA ASP A 123 6.70 -25.07 53.67
C ASP A 123 6.97 -25.54 52.23
N ARG A 124 6.86 -24.58 51.28
CA ARG A 124 7.96 -24.07 50.44
C ARG A 124 7.49 -23.01 49.43
N ASP A 125 8.11 -21.83 49.47
CA ASP A 125 7.91 -20.73 48.51
C ASP A 125 8.43 -21.06 47.09
N LEU A 126 7.64 -20.69 46.06
CA LEU A 126 8.09 -20.60 44.67
C LEU A 126 7.54 -19.32 43.99
N PRO A 127 8.24 -18.82 42.94
CA PRO A 127 8.25 -17.40 42.62
C PRO A 127 7.07 -16.94 41.77
N GLU A 128 6.53 -15.78 42.14
CA GLU A 128 5.54 -15.02 41.38
C GLU A 128 5.97 -14.78 39.93
N LEU A 129 5.20 -15.30 38.99
CA LEU A 129 5.23 -14.82 37.61
C LEU A 129 4.50 -13.48 37.57
N GLY A 130 5.27 -12.44 37.88
CA GLY A 130 4.84 -11.06 37.96
C GLY A 130 3.80 -10.67 36.91
N GLU A 131 2.72 -10.09 37.41
CA GLU A 131 1.69 -9.44 36.62
C GLU A 131 2.33 -8.52 35.56
N SER A 132 1.70 -8.49 34.37
CA SER A 132 1.86 -7.48 33.31
C SER A 132 2.86 -7.69 32.16
N SER A 133 3.61 -8.79 32.05
CA SER A 133 4.47 -8.99 30.87
C SER A 133 3.78 -9.79 29.74
N GLU A 134 3.78 -9.28 28.50
CA GLU A 134 3.20 -9.98 27.34
C GLU A 134 3.78 -11.40 27.22
N VAL A 135 2.90 -12.42 27.16
CA VAL A 135 3.30 -13.82 27.00
C VAL A 135 3.70 -14.06 25.55
N THR A 136 4.99 -14.15 25.31
CA THR A 136 5.58 -14.51 24.01
C THR A 136 5.81 -16.03 23.93
N SER A 137 5.99 -16.57 22.72
CA SER A 137 6.28 -18.00 22.54
C SER A 137 7.53 -18.46 23.28
N VAL A 138 8.56 -17.61 23.34
CA VAL A 138 9.81 -17.89 24.07
C VAL A 138 9.57 -18.00 25.57
N LYS A 139 8.83 -17.04 26.16
CA LYS A 139 8.48 -17.11 27.59
C LYS A 139 7.60 -18.31 27.90
N LEU A 140 6.67 -18.63 27.01
CA LEU A 140 5.80 -19.79 27.16
C LEU A 140 6.61 -21.10 27.07
N GLU A 141 7.59 -21.18 26.18
CA GLU A 141 8.47 -22.34 26.05
C GLU A 141 9.32 -22.56 27.31
N GLN A 142 9.91 -21.49 27.85
CA GLN A 142 10.65 -21.53 29.13
C GLN A 142 9.74 -21.93 30.30
N ALA A 143 8.51 -21.42 30.36
CA ALA A 143 7.57 -21.80 31.40
C ALA A 143 7.15 -23.28 31.28
N VAL A 144 6.94 -23.78 30.06
CA VAL A 144 6.65 -25.19 29.81
C VAL A 144 7.81 -26.09 30.20
N GLU A 145 9.06 -25.70 29.92
CA GLU A 145 10.24 -26.46 30.34
C GLU A 145 10.36 -26.55 31.86
N LYS A 146 10.11 -25.46 32.59
CA LYS A 146 10.07 -25.47 34.06
C LYS A 146 8.96 -26.38 34.60
N LEU A 147 7.77 -26.34 34.00
CA LEU A 147 6.67 -27.24 34.37
C LEU A 147 6.98 -28.71 34.03
N GLU A 148 7.72 -28.98 32.95
CA GLU A 148 8.20 -30.32 32.61
C GLU A 148 9.24 -30.84 33.62
N GLN A 149 10.15 -29.98 34.11
CA GLN A 149 11.08 -30.30 35.19
C GLN A 149 10.33 -30.64 36.49
N LYS A 150 9.38 -29.79 36.91
CA LYS A 150 8.50 -30.07 38.06
C LYS A 150 7.74 -31.40 37.90
N LEU A 151 7.25 -31.71 36.70
CA LEU A 151 6.55 -32.95 36.42
C LEU A 151 7.47 -34.19 36.49
N GLN A 152 8.78 -34.04 36.26
CA GLN A 152 9.75 -35.12 36.50
C GLN A 152 9.95 -35.38 37.99
N GLU A 153 9.91 -34.34 38.82
CA GLU A 153 9.99 -34.45 40.28
C GLU A 153 8.69 -35.02 40.89
N GLN A 154 7.53 -34.73 40.29
CA GLN A 154 6.22 -35.21 40.75
C GLN A 154 5.42 -35.93 39.63
N PRO A 155 5.77 -37.18 39.26
CA PRO A 155 5.22 -37.84 38.07
C PRO A 155 3.75 -38.30 38.19
N LYS A 156 3.15 -38.23 39.39
CA LYS A 156 1.75 -38.63 39.64
C LYS A 156 0.75 -37.49 39.55
N ASP A 157 1.20 -36.25 39.41
CA ASP A 157 0.33 -35.08 39.26
C ASP A 157 -0.40 -35.10 37.90
N LYS A 158 -1.68 -35.49 37.94
CA LYS A 158 -2.57 -35.57 36.78
C LYS A 158 -2.94 -34.18 36.21
N PRO A 159 -3.32 -33.16 37.01
CA PRO A 159 -3.59 -31.82 36.49
C PRO A 159 -2.37 -31.18 35.80
N LEU A 160 -1.17 -31.24 36.41
CA LEU A 160 0.05 -30.69 35.80
C LEU A 160 0.40 -31.39 34.49
N LYS A 161 0.32 -32.73 34.44
CA LYS A 161 0.54 -33.50 33.19
C LYS A 161 -0.42 -33.10 32.07
N LYS A 162 -1.68 -32.82 32.40
CA LYS A 162 -2.70 -32.38 31.44
C LYS A 162 -2.42 -30.95 30.95
N ALA A 163 -2.02 -30.05 31.85
CA ALA A 163 -1.66 -28.67 31.53
C ALA A 163 -0.42 -28.61 30.63
N VAL A 164 0.66 -29.30 30.97
CA VAL A 164 1.89 -29.41 30.15
C VAL A 164 1.57 -29.97 28.76
N ARG A 165 0.76 -31.03 28.68
CA ARG A 165 0.35 -31.59 27.38
C ARG A 165 -0.43 -30.58 26.54
N LEU A 166 -1.35 -29.83 27.14
CA LEU A 166 -2.14 -28.80 26.46
C LEU A 166 -1.25 -27.66 25.96
N LEU A 167 -0.32 -27.20 26.80
CA LEU A 167 0.64 -26.15 26.47
C LEU A 167 1.56 -26.58 25.32
N ARG A 168 2.16 -27.77 25.40
CA ARG A 168 3.12 -28.28 24.41
C ARG A 168 2.47 -28.64 23.07
N LYS A 169 1.28 -29.26 23.08
CA LYS A 169 0.62 -29.76 21.85
C LYS A 169 -0.32 -28.77 21.18
N ASP A 170 -0.92 -27.83 21.91
CA ASP A 170 -1.89 -26.88 21.35
C ASP A 170 -1.40 -25.42 21.46
N PHE A 171 -1.15 -24.91 22.67
CA PHE A 171 -0.95 -23.48 22.86
C PHE A 171 0.39 -22.97 22.29
N LEU A 172 1.49 -23.68 22.52
CA LEU A 172 2.82 -23.28 22.04
C LEU A 172 2.91 -23.28 20.50
N PRO A 173 2.52 -24.34 19.77
CA PRO A 173 2.52 -24.32 18.30
C PRO A 173 1.64 -23.22 17.71
N ARG A 174 0.47 -22.94 18.33
CA ARG A 174 -0.42 -21.88 17.87
C ARG A 174 0.14 -20.49 18.12
N LEU A 175 0.79 -20.26 19.27
CA LEU A 175 1.42 -18.98 19.58
C LEU A 175 2.58 -18.70 18.62
N LYS A 176 3.45 -19.70 18.36
CA LYS A 176 4.52 -19.62 17.33
C LYS A 176 3.94 -19.31 15.95
N SER A 177 2.83 -19.94 15.58
CA SER A 177 2.14 -19.68 14.31
C SER A 177 1.58 -18.24 14.22
N TYR A 178 0.98 -17.72 15.30
CA TYR A 178 0.47 -16.34 15.32
C TYR A 178 1.59 -15.30 15.27
N GLU A 179 2.71 -15.53 15.93
CA GLU A 179 3.89 -14.66 15.85
C GLU A 179 4.48 -14.67 14.44
N HIS A 180 4.65 -15.84 13.83
CA HIS A 180 5.07 -15.95 12.44
C HIS A 180 4.12 -15.22 11.48
N HIS A 181 2.80 -15.35 11.68
CA HIS A 181 1.83 -14.59 10.89
C HIS A 181 2.01 -13.07 11.06
N GLN A 182 2.28 -12.58 12.27
CA GLN A 182 2.55 -11.16 12.54
C GLN A 182 3.82 -10.67 11.85
N GLU A 183 4.88 -11.47 11.85
CA GLU A 183 6.11 -11.17 11.10
C GLU A 183 5.85 -11.06 9.60
N VAL A 184 5.11 -12.02 9.02
CA VAL A 184 4.77 -12.00 7.59
C VAL A 184 3.88 -10.81 7.26
N PHE A 185 2.94 -10.43 8.14
CA PHE A 185 2.11 -9.23 7.92
C PHE A 185 2.97 -7.97 7.84
N GLY A 186 3.90 -7.78 8.77
CA GLY A 186 4.55 -6.49 8.98
C GLY A 186 3.47 -5.42 9.17
N GLU A 187 3.44 -4.43 8.29
CA GLU A 187 2.42 -3.36 8.29
C GLU A 187 1.12 -3.71 7.53
N ARG A 188 1.00 -4.92 6.96
CA ARG A 188 -0.12 -5.31 6.09
C ARG A 188 -1.26 -5.93 6.88
N ASN A 189 -2.48 -5.72 6.40
CA ASN A 189 -3.68 -6.28 7.02
C ASN A 189 -4.00 -7.72 6.59
N SER A 190 -3.43 -8.22 5.49
CA SER A 190 -3.72 -9.55 4.95
C SER A 190 -2.61 -10.06 4.04
N TYR A 191 -2.50 -11.38 3.92
CA TYR A 191 -1.67 -12.03 2.90
C TYR A 191 -2.26 -13.38 2.45
N SER A 192 -1.81 -13.88 1.29
CA SER A 192 -2.18 -15.22 0.79
C SER A 192 -1.20 -16.30 1.27
N LYS A 193 -1.72 -17.44 1.74
CA LYS A 193 -0.86 -18.57 2.17
C LYS A 193 0.02 -19.13 1.04
N THR A 194 -0.42 -19.01 -0.22
CA THR A 194 0.30 -19.53 -1.38
C THR A 194 1.27 -18.53 -2.02
N ASP A 195 1.05 -17.23 -1.76
CA ASP A 195 1.93 -16.14 -2.18
C ASP A 195 1.96 -15.12 -1.04
N PRO A 196 2.88 -15.29 -0.06
CA PRO A 196 2.93 -14.45 1.15
C PRO A 196 3.10 -12.95 0.87
N ASP A 197 3.60 -12.61 -0.32
CA ASP A 197 3.76 -11.22 -0.73
C ASP A 197 2.49 -10.60 -1.31
N ALA A 198 1.51 -11.41 -1.71
CA ALA A 198 0.25 -10.92 -2.25
C ALA A 198 -0.72 -10.52 -1.14
N THR A 199 -1.33 -9.35 -1.27
CA THR A 199 -2.29 -8.82 -0.30
C THR A 199 -3.70 -8.87 -0.88
N PHE A 200 -4.71 -9.10 -0.03
CA PHE A 200 -6.10 -9.10 -0.51
C PHE A 200 -6.56 -7.67 -0.80
N MET A 201 -7.01 -7.46 -2.03
CA MET A 201 -7.43 -6.16 -2.52
C MET A 201 -8.75 -6.29 -3.26
N ARG A 202 -9.54 -5.21 -3.25
CA ARG A 202 -10.70 -5.10 -4.11
C ARG A 202 -10.24 -4.82 -5.53
N MET A 203 -10.58 -5.72 -6.45
CA MET A 203 -10.24 -5.60 -7.87
C MET A 203 -11.22 -4.66 -8.57
N LYS A 204 -10.75 -3.96 -9.62
CA LYS A 204 -11.64 -3.14 -10.48
C LYS A 204 -12.62 -4.03 -11.27
N GLU A 205 -12.18 -5.22 -11.67
CA GLU A 205 -12.98 -6.23 -12.38
C GLU A 205 -13.79 -7.07 -11.39
N ASP A 206 -14.91 -6.51 -10.93
CA ASP A 206 -15.91 -7.15 -10.07
C ASP A 206 -17.28 -7.12 -10.78
N HIS A 207 -17.43 -7.94 -11.83
CA HIS A 207 -18.64 -8.00 -12.65
C HIS A 207 -19.91 -8.31 -11.83
N MET A 208 -19.76 -9.07 -10.74
CA MET A 208 -20.86 -9.43 -9.85
C MET A 208 -21.11 -8.41 -8.75
N LYS A 209 -20.27 -7.35 -8.65
CA LYS A 209 -20.27 -6.33 -7.58
C LYS A 209 -20.35 -6.92 -6.16
N ASN A 210 -19.88 -8.15 -5.98
CA ASN A 210 -20.00 -8.86 -4.70
C ASN A 210 -18.94 -8.39 -3.70
N GLY A 211 -18.04 -7.49 -4.10
CA GLY A 211 -16.99 -6.95 -3.25
C GLY A 211 -15.93 -7.97 -2.87
N GLN A 212 -15.86 -9.11 -3.57
CA GLN A 212 -14.93 -10.17 -3.22
C GLN A 212 -13.49 -9.70 -3.39
N LEU A 213 -12.75 -9.74 -2.28
CA LEU A 213 -11.33 -9.44 -2.26
C LEU A 213 -10.55 -10.59 -2.90
N LYS A 214 -9.57 -10.25 -3.73
CA LYS A 214 -8.67 -11.23 -4.37
C LYS A 214 -7.23 -10.91 -3.99
N PRO A 215 -6.36 -11.93 -3.88
CA PRO A 215 -4.94 -11.68 -3.68
C PRO A 215 -4.38 -10.99 -4.93
N GLY A 216 -3.66 -9.90 -4.74
CA GLY A 216 -3.13 -9.12 -5.83
C GLY A 216 -2.01 -8.18 -5.39
N TYR A 217 -1.48 -7.50 -6.38
CA TYR A 217 -0.50 -6.45 -6.20
C TYR A 217 -1.01 -5.15 -6.81
N ASN A 218 -0.62 -4.04 -6.21
CA ASN A 218 -0.86 -2.72 -6.73
C ASN A 218 0.32 -2.32 -7.62
N LEU A 219 0.11 -2.35 -8.92
CA LEU A 219 1.07 -1.90 -9.92
C LEU A 219 0.92 -0.40 -10.12
N GLN A 220 2.00 0.33 -9.85
CA GLN A 220 2.13 1.75 -10.12
C GLN A 220 2.99 1.93 -11.37
N ILE A 221 2.51 2.73 -12.32
CA ILE A 221 3.30 3.16 -13.46
C ILE A 221 3.32 4.69 -13.50
N GLY A 222 4.41 5.23 -14.01
CA GLY A 222 4.42 6.58 -14.53
C GLY A 222 4.62 6.56 -16.03
N THR A 223 3.88 7.42 -16.71
CA THR A 223 3.93 7.53 -18.17
C THR A 223 4.24 8.95 -18.61
N GLU A 224 4.79 9.05 -19.81
CA GLU A 224 4.90 10.27 -20.58
C GLU A 224 4.70 9.92 -22.04
N ASP A 225 3.83 10.65 -22.74
CA ASP A 225 3.38 10.34 -24.10
C ASP A 225 3.08 8.85 -24.26
N GLN A 226 2.41 8.23 -23.27
CA GLN A 226 2.05 6.83 -23.08
C GLN A 226 3.21 5.83 -23.28
N PHE A 227 4.47 6.23 -23.10
CA PHE A 227 5.57 5.33 -22.76
C PHE A 227 5.59 5.11 -21.26
N ILE A 228 5.97 3.91 -20.80
CA ILE A 228 6.18 3.65 -19.37
C ILE A 228 7.58 4.14 -19.02
N VAL A 229 7.66 5.19 -18.22
CA VAL A 229 8.91 5.81 -17.75
C VAL A 229 9.36 5.19 -16.43
N GLY A 230 8.42 4.72 -15.61
CA GLY A 230 8.73 4.07 -14.35
C GLY A 230 7.66 3.08 -13.94
N TYR A 231 8.06 2.05 -13.19
CA TYR A 231 7.13 1.09 -12.62
C TYR A 231 7.56 0.63 -11.23
N SER A 232 6.59 0.37 -10.37
CA SER A 232 6.83 -0.23 -9.05
C SER A 232 5.64 -1.07 -8.61
N LEU A 233 5.91 -2.07 -7.78
CA LEU A 233 4.90 -2.99 -7.29
C LEU A 233 4.74 -2.82 -5.77
N HIS A 234 3.50 -2.69 -5.30
CA HIS A 234 3.20 -2.44 -3.90
C HIS A 234 2.22 -3.47 -3.35
N GLN A 235 2.38 -3.80 -2.07
CA GLN A 235 1.52 -4.74 -1.34
C GLN A 235 0.33 -4.03 -0.66
N ARG A 236 0.03 -2.77 -1.05
CA ARG A 236 -0.99 -1.94 -0.42
C ARG A 236 -2.22 -1.76 -1.32
N PRO A 237 -3.45 -1.86 -0.78
CA PRO A 237 -4.66 -1.66 -1.57
C PRO A 237 -4.94 -0.22 -2.02
N THR A 238 -4.34 0.77 -1.36
CA THR A 238 -4.56 2.20 -1.64
C THR A 238 -3.32 2.84 -2.26
N ASP A 239 -3.55 3.80 -3.14
CA ASP A 239 -2.51 4.38 -3.98
C ASP A 239 -1.74 5.52 -3.29
N THR A 240 -2.35 6.18 -2.30
CA THR A 240 -1.79 7.36 -1.61
C THR A 240 -0.36 7.15 -1.13
N ARG A 241 -0.08 6.03 -0.45
CA ARG A 241 1.25 5.74 0.12
C ARG A 241 2.23 5.13 -0.89
N CYS A 242 1.79 4.86 -2.11
CA CYS A 242 2.64 4.25 -3.13
C CYS A 242 3.45 5.29 -3.90
N MET A 243 3.05 6.58 -3.89
CA MET A 243 3.69 7.64 -4.67
C MET A 243 5.15 7.89 -4.27
N LYS A 244 5.40 8.14 -2.99
CA LYS A 244 6.75 8.45 -2.50
C LYS A 244 7.75 7.32 -2.79
N PRO A 245 7.50 6.03 -2.44
CA PRO A 245 8.44 4.98 -2.78
C PRO A 245 8.55 4.73 -4.30
N HIS A 246 7.46 4.95 -5.07
CA HIS A 246 7.51 4.88 -6.53
C HIS A 246 8.45 5.93 -7.11
N LEU A 247 8.28 7.20 -6.73
CA LEU A 247 9.12 8.30 -7.20
C LEU A 247 10.58 8.17 -6.73
N GLN A 248 10.83 7.67 -5.52
CA GLN A 248 12.19 7.37 -5.07
C GLN A 248 12.88 6.33 -5.96
N LYS A 249 12.15 5.28 -6.38
CA LYS A 249 12.66 4.29 -7.34
C LYS A 249 12.93 4.91 -8.71
N VAL A 250 12.09 5.84 -9.16
CA VAL A 250 12.29 6.55 -10.43
C VAL A 250 13.52 7.44 -10.37
N LYS A 251 13.68 8.19 -9.27
CA LYS A 251 14.85 9.04 -9.01
C LYS A 251 16.14 8.23 -8.99
N SER A 252 16.15 7.06 -8.35
CA SER A 252 17.34 6.19 -8.34
C SER A 252 17.66 5.59 -9.71
N ALA A 253 16.64 5.31 -10.53
CA ALA A 253 16.82 4.75 -11.86
C ALA A 253 17.26 5.79 -12.92
N LEU A 254 16.71 7.00 -12.88
CA LEU A 254 16.95 8.06 -13.89
C LEU A 254 17.95 9.12 -13.42
N GLY A 255 18.33 9.13 -12.14
CA GLY A 255 19.18 10.16 -11.53
C GLY A 255 18.48 11.50 -11.27
N LYS A 256 17.34 11.75 -11.91
CA LYS A 256 16.52 12.97 -11.74
C LYS A 256 15.03 12.65 -11.67
N LEU A 257 14.27 13.52 -11.01
CA LEU A 257 12.81 13.49 -11.05
C LEU A 257 12.29 14.37 -12.20
N PRO A 258 11.14 14.04 -12.78
CA PRO A 258 10.46 14.88 -13.76
C PRO A 258 10.03 16.23 -13.16
N GLY A 259 9.90 17.25 -14.00
CA GLY A 259 9.53 18.61 -13.56
C GLY A 259 8.14 18.68 -12.92
N THR A 260 7.16 17.98 -13.50
CA THR A 260 5.77 17.99 -13.06
C THR A 260 5.22 16.57 -12.90
N VAL A 261 4.62 16.28 -11.75
CA VAL A 261 3.91 15.03 -11.45
C VAL A 261 2.41 15.26 -11.48
N ILE A 262 1.71 14.45 -12.27
CA ILE A 262 0.26 14.52 -12.47
C ILE A 262 -0.38 13.20 -12.02
N ALA A 263 -1.34 13.27 -11.10
CA ALA A 263 -1.97 12.07 -10.54
C ALA A 263 -3.45 12.30 -10.16
N ASP A 264 -4.20 11.24 -9.85
CA ASP A 264 -5.59 11.38 -9.40
C ASP A 264 -5.73 11.83 -7.94
N ALA A 265 -6.99 12.01 -7.55
CA ALA A 265 -7.39 12.33 -6.19
C ALA A 265 -7.00 11.28 -5.14
N GLY A 266 -6.66 10.07 -5.55
CA GLY A 266 -6.16 9.00 -4.67
C GLY A 266 -4.76 9.27 -4.15
N TYR A 267 -3.96 10.08 -4.85
CA TYR A 267 -2.61 10.48 -4.42
C TYR A 267 -2.59 11.80 -3.65
N GLY A 268 -3.69 12.55 -3.62
CA GLY A 268 -3.73 13.86 -2.96
C GLY A 268 -3.75 13.76 -1.43
N SER A 269 -2.57 13.84 -0.81
CA SER A 269 -2.36 13.90 0.64
C SER A 269 -1.30 14.92 1.01
N GLU A 270 -1.35 15.45 2.24
CA GLU A 270 -0.35 16.40 2.75
C GLU A 270 1.07 15.85 2.65
N GLU A 271 1.29 14.59 3.06
CA GLU A 271 2.58 13.90 2.97
C GLU A 271 3.14 13.87 1.53
N ASN A 272 2.27 13.61 0.55
CA ASN A 272 2.67 13.55 -0.85
C ASN A 272 3.01 14.94 -1.40
N TYR A 273 2.23 15.96 -1.05
CA TYR A 273 2.55 17.33 -1.44
C TYR A 273 3.84 17.83 -0.80
N ALA A 274 4.06 17.54 0.48
CA ALA A 274 5.30 17.89 1.18
C ALA A 274 6.52 17.21 0.55
N TYR A 275 6.40 15.93 0.16
CA TYR A 275 7.47 15.22 -0.55
C TYR A 275 7.77 15.83 -1.92
N LEU A 276 6.74 16.18 -2.70
CA LEU A 276 6.93 16.82 -4.01
C LEU A 276 7.54 18.22 -3.88
N GLU A 277 7.11 19.02 -2.89
CA GLU A 277 7.71 20.32 -2.62
C GLU A 277 9.19 20.19 -2.20
N GLN A 278 9.52 19.24 -1.32
CA GLN A 278 10.90 18.97 -0.90
C GLN A 278 11.82 18.61 -2.08
N GLU A 279 11.29 17.90 -3.06
CA GLU A 279 12.01 17.48 -4.26
C GLU A 279 11.96 18.53 -5.39
N ASN A 280 11.39 19.71 -5.15
CA ASN A 280 11.17 20.77 -6.13
C ASN A 280 10.39 20.31 -7.37
N VAL A 281 9.46 19.36 -7.19
CA VAL A 281 8.60 18.83 -8.25
C VAL A 281 7.23 19.48 -8.19
N GLU A 282 6.74 19.93 -9.33
CA GLU A 282 5.42 20.52 -9.46
C GLU A 282 4.31 19.46 -9.34
N ALA A 283 3.31 19.73 -8.50
CA ALA A 283 2.20 18.81 -8.26
C ALA A 283 0.91 19.26 -8.96
N ILE A 284 0.43 18.45 -9.91
CA ILE A 284 -0.93 18.53 -10.47
C ILE A 284 -1.69 17.29 -10.04
N VAL A 285 -1.91 17.20 -8.73
CA VAL A 285 -2.59 16.09 -8.09
C VAL A 285 -3.84 16.64 -7.43
N LYS A 286 -5.02 16.14 -7.82
CA LYS A 286 -6.27 16.56 -7.16
C LYS A 286 -6.23 16.06 -5.70
N TYR A 287 -6.85 16.78 -4.79
CA TYR A 287 -7.11 16.25 -3.44
C TYR A 287 -8.49 15.60 -3.37
N SER A 288 -8.70 14.74 -2.38
CA SER A 288 -9.89 13.87 -2.26
C SER A 288 -11.24 14.62 -2.26
N THR A 289 -11.27 15.86 -1.76
CA THR A 289 -12.47 16.72 -1.70
C THR A 289 -12.66 17.62 -2.93
N TYR A 290 -11.71 17.68 -3.87
CA TYR A 290 -11.70 18.65 -4.97
C TYR A 290 -12.99 18.65 -5.80
N HIS A 291 -13.47 17.47 -6.20
CA HIS A 291 -14.72 17.36 -6.97
C HIS A 291 -15.96 17.63 -6.10
N LYS A 292 -15.91 17.26 -4.82
CA LYS A 292 -17.03 17.44 -3.89
C LYS A 292 -17.27 18.92 -3.61
N GLU A 293 -16.19 19.70 -3.46
CA GLU A 293 -16.22 21.15 -3.24
C GLU A 293 -16.94 21.93 -4.35
N LYS A 294 -17.01 21.38 -5.58
CA LYS A 294 -17.74 22.00 -6.69
C LYS A 294 -19.26 21.77 -6.65
N THR A 295 -19.74 20.79 -5.89
CA THR A 295 -21.17 20.44 -5.84
C THR A 295 -21.99 21.47 -5.06
N LYS A 296 -23.25 21.70 -5.46
CA LYS A 296 -24.17 22.62 -4.76
C LYS A 296 -24.31 22.27 -3.28
N LYS A 297 -24.45 20.98 -2.98
CA LYS A 297 -24.54 20.45 -1.61
C LYS A 297 -23.34 20.84 -0.74
N TRP A 298 -22.12 20.81 -1.29
CA TRP A 298 -20.93 21.20 -0.53
C TRP A 298 -20.84 22.70 -0.30
N LYS A 299 -21.12 23.50 -1.34
CA LYS A 299 -21.10 24.97 -1.25
C LYS A 299 -22.14 25.53 -0.27
N GLN A 300 -23.26 24.83 -0.11
CA GLN A 300 -24.33 25.21 0.81
C GLN A 300 -24.14 24.65 2.23
N ASP A 301 -23.18 23.73 2.44
CA ASP A 301 -22.91 23.14 3.75
C ASP A 301 -22.16 24.13 4.64
N ILE A 302 -22.90 24.76 5.56
CA ILE A 302 -22.37 25.77 6.50
C ILE A 302 -21.37 25.18 7.50
N SER A 303 -21.33 23.86 7.69
CA SER A 303 -20.43 23.20 8.65
C SER A 303 -18.99 23.05 8.14
N ARG A 304 -18.77 23.32 6.84
CA ARG A 304 -17.50 23.11 6.14
C ARG A 304 -16.60 24.34 6.23
N ILE A 305 -15.39 24.11 6.74
CA ILE A 305 -14.34 25.12 6.87
C ILE A 305 -13.93 25.67 5.50
N ASP A 306 -14.02 24.87 4.43
CA ASP A 306 -13.70 25.32 3.07
C ASP A 306 -14.62 26.46 2.59
N ASN A 307 -15.79 26.66 3.22
CA ASN A 307 -16.72 27.76 2.94
C ASN A 307 -16.56 28.95 3.90
N TRP A 308 -15.65 28.88 4.87
CA TRP A 308 -15.43 29.91 5.89
C TRP A 308 -14.33 30.86 5.43
N LYS A 309 -14.32 32.08 5.98
CA LYS A 309 -13.26 33.05 5.71
C LYS A 309 -12.15 32.90 6.75
N TYR A 310 -10.91 32.83 6.29
CA TYR A 310 -9.72 32.85 7.14
C TYR A 310 -9.00 34.18 6.94
N ASP A 311 -8.75 34.88 8.04
CA ASP A 311 -7.92 36.07 8.05
C ASP A 311 -6.48 35.68 8.42
N THR A 312 -5.56 35.90 7.49
CA THR A 312 -4.14 35.57 7.65
C THR A 312 -3.40 36.53 8.59
N GLN A 313 -3.86 37.78 8.74
CA GLN A 313 -3.22 38.77 9.60
C GLN A 313 -3.62 38.57 11.06
N ALA A 314 -4.90 38.32 11.30
CA ALA A 314 -5.46 38.18 12.64
C ALA A 314 -5.51 36.72 13.14
N ASP A 315 -5.04 35.75 12.34
CA ASP A 315 -5.04 34.30 12.59
C ASP A 315 -6.39 33.79 13.15
N LEU A 316 -7.48 34.19 12.47
CA LEU A 316 -8.84 33.89 12.91
C LEU A 316 -9.71 33.36 11.76
N TRP A 317 -10.65 32.49 12.13
CA TRP A 317 -11.67 31.99 11.21
C TRP A 317 -13.01 32.60 11.51
N THR A 318 -13.71 33.12 10.50
CA THR A 318 -15.07 33.62 10.65
C THR A 318 -16.07 32.56 10.21
N CYS A 319 -16.93 32.14 11.14
CA CYS A 319 -18.00 31.19 10.84
C CYS A 319 -19.17 31.87 10.10
N PRO A 320 -20.06 31.11 9.43
CA PRO A 320 -21.24 31.66 8.74
C PRO A 320 -22.22 32.38 9.67
N GLY A 321 -22.17 32.09 10.97
CA GLY A 321 -22.94 32.79 12.01
C GLY A 321 -22.30 34.10 12.49
N GLY A 322 -21.21 34.57 11.84
CA GLY A 322 -20.54 35.83 12.16
C GLY A 322 -19.56 35.79 13.34
N GLN A 323 -19.31 34.61 13.93
CA GLN A 323 -18.40 34.48 15.08
C GLN A 323 -16.97 34.15 14.66
N SER A 324 -16.01 34.74 15.35
CA SER A 324 -14.60 34.45 15.19
C SER A 324 -14.17 33.24 16.02
N LEU A 325 -13.41 32.34 15.41
CA LEU A 325 -12.72 31.25 16.08
C LEU A 325 -11.25 31.62 16.22
N TYR A 326 -10.77 31.57 17.45
CA TYR A 326 -9.41 31.94 17.82
C TYR A 326 -8.54 30.70 17.92
N PHE A 327 -7.26 30.86 17.65
CA PHE A 327 -6.26 29.85 17.89
C PHE A 327 -6.29 29.42 19.37
N HIS A 328 -6.32 28.11 19.60
CA HIS A 328 -6.36 27.54 20.94
C HIS A 328 -5.10 26.75 21.28
N ARG A 329 -4.68 25.83 20.39
CA ARG A 329 -3.52 24.97 20.60
C ARG A 329 -3.07 24.31 19.29
N GLU A 330 -1.86 23.75 19.31
CA GLU A 330 -1.39 22.84 18.27
C GLU A 330 -1.41 21.40 18.77
N SER A 331 -1.61 20.45 17.85
CA SER A 331 -1.41 19.03 18.11
C SER A 331 -0.71 18.38 16.94
N LYS A 332 0.13 17.40 17.22
CA LYS A 332 0.73 16.57 16.19
C LYS A 332 -0.13 15.32 15.96
N GLN A 333 -0.40 15.00 14.70
CA GLN A 333 -1.00 13.75 14.29
C GLN A 333 -0.01 12.98 13.43
N LYS A 334 0.28 11.73 13.80
CA LYS A 334 1.07 10.82 12.95
C LYS A 334 0.15 10.11 11.97
N THR A 335 0.48 10.16 10.69
CA THR A 335 -0.15 9.30 9.68
C THR A 335 0.28 7.84 9.88
N GLU A 336 -0.40 6.90 9.23
CA GLU A 336 0.02 5.49 9.23
C GLU A 336 1.41 5.25 8.64
N SER A 337 1.94 6.19 7.86
CA SER A 337 3.30 6.18 7.29
C SER A 337 4.35 6.81 8.24
N GLY A 338 3.92 7.33 9.39
CA GLY A 338 4.80 8.01 10.35
C GLY A 338 5.03 9.49 10.07
N TYR A 339 4.40 10.07 9.03
CA TYR A 339 4.48 11.50 8.74
C TYR A 339 3.74 12.32 9.81
N GLU A 340 4.40 13.35 10.34
CA GLU A 340 3.83 14.22 11.37
C GLU A 340 3.10 15.40 10.73
N ILE A 341 1.77 15.43 10.88
CA ILE A 341 0.92 16.55 10.50
C ILE A 341 0.75 17.47 11.71
N LEU A 342 1.10 18.74 11.55
CA LEU A 342 0.83 19.78 12.53
C LEU A 342 -0.60 20.32 12.34
N LEU A 343 -1.48 20.01 13.29
CA LEU A 343 -2.86 20.49 13.31
C LEU A 343 -3.00 21.65 14.28
N ARG A 344 -3.50 22.78 13.78
CA ARG A 344 -3.95 23.90 14.60
C ARG A 344 -5.42 23.74 14.97
N HIS A 345 -5.72 23.96 16.24
CA HIS A 345 -7.08 23.92 16.78
C HIS A 345 -7.57 25.35 16.95
N TYR A 346 -8.69 25.68 16.31
CA TYR A 346 -9.37 26.97 16.50
C TYR A 346 -10.72 26.72 17.15
N ARG A 347 -11.07 27.54 18.15
CA ARG A 347 -12.28 27.36 18.95
C ARG A 347 -13.12 28.63 18.93
N SER A 348 -14.44 28.47 18.77
CA SER A 348 -15.39 29.59 18.90
C SER A 348 -15.56 30.01 20.36
N GLN A 349 -15.89 31.28 20.57
CA GLN A 349 -16.09 31.83 21.92
C GLN A 349 -17.45 31.46 22.52
N ASP A 350 -18.54 31.58 21.76
CA ASP A 350 -19.88 31.28 22.29
C ASP A 350 -20.82 30.71 21.22
N CYS A 351 -21.04 29.40 21.20
CA CYS A 351 -22.07 28.80 20.32
C CYS A 351 -23.34 28.39 21.07
N MET A 352 -23.63 28.92 22.26
CA MET A 352 -24.80 28.47 23.04
C MET A 352 -26.13 28.88 22.40
N ASN A 353 -26.24 30.14 21.94
CA ASN A 353 -27.48 30.69 21.37
C ASN A 353 -27.46 30.86 19.84
N CYS A 354 -26.59 30.13 19.14
CA CYS A 354 -26.47 30.27 17.68
C CYS A 354 -27.64 29.58 16.96
N PRO A 355 -28.43 30.30 16.12
CA PRO A 355 -29.55 29.71 15.38
C PRO A 355 -29.10 28.65 14.35
N LEU A 356 -27.83 28.71 13.94
CA LEU A 356 -27.22 27.77 13.00
C LEU A 356 -26.57 26.55 13.68
N LYS A 357 -26.64 26.42 15.01
CA LYS A 357 -25.92 25.37 15.77
C LYS A 357 -26.29 23.96 15.30
N ALA A 358 -27.58 23.67 15.15
CA ALA A 358 -28.08 22.35 14.75
C ALA A 358 -27.55 21.90 13.38
N ALA A 359 -27.36 22.84 12.45
CA ALA A 359 -26.82 22.58 11.12
C ALA A 359 -25.28 22.67 11.04
N CYS A 360 -24.64 23.39 11.96
CA CYS A 360 -23.19 23.65 11.97
C CYS A 360 -22.38 22.59 12.72
N SER A 361 -22.86 22.12 13.90
CA SER A 361 -22.09 21.22 14.77
C SER A 361 -22.99 20.31 15.61
N LYS A 362 -22.56 19.06 15.78
CA LYS A 362 -23.18 18.10 16.71
C LYS A 362 -22.57 18.15 18.12
N ALA A 363 -21.57 19.00 18.34
CA ALA A 363 -20.91 19.11 19.65
C ALA A 363 -21.81 19.81 20.67
N THR A 364 -21.75 19.36 21.93
CA THR A 364 -22.53 19.94 23.05
C THR A 364 -22.05 21.33 23.46
N GLY A 365 -20.82 21.71 23.10
CA GLY A 365 -20.22 23.02 23.42
C GLY A 365 -19.84 23.86 22.19
N ASN A 366 -18.80 24.67 22.36
CA ASN A 366 -18.23 25.51 21.30
C ASN A 366 -17.65 24.66 20.17
N ARG A 367 -17.70 25.22 18.95
CA ARG A 367 -17.16 24.58 17.77
C ARG A 367 -15.64 24.67 17.79
N GLU A 368 -14.97 23.52 17.81
CA GLU A 368 -13.53 23.40 17.58
C GLU A 368 -13.31 22.85 16.17
N ILE A 369 -12.40 23.48 15.42
CA ILE A 369 -11.96 23.02 14.11
C ILE A 369 -10.47 22.68 14.15
N ARG A 370 -10.09 21.68 13.35
CA ARG A 370 -8.70 21.21 13.24
C ARG A 370 -8.24 21.41 11.82
N VAL A 371 -7.17 22.17 11.64
CA VAL A 371 -6.72 22.59 10.31
C VAL A 371 -5.20 22.43 10.21
N SER A 372 -4.74 21.82 9.13
CA SER A 372 -3.34 21.89 8.73
C SER A 372 -3.15 23.07 7.79
N MET A 373 -2.38 24.06 8.23
CA MET A 373 -2.08 25.25 7.43
C MET A 373 -1.25 24.90 6.20
N GLN A 374 -0.34 23.93 6.33
CA GLN A 374 0.44 23.41 5.20
C GLN A 374 -0.47 22.77 4.15
N TYR A 375 -1.42 21.93 4.57
CA TYR A 375 -2.35 21.31 3.64
C TYR A 375 -3.24 22.30 2.91
N LEU A 376 -3.69 23.37 3.59
CA LEU A 376 -4.44 24.45 2.95
C LEU A 376 -3.60 25.17 1.89
N ARG A 377 -2.34 25.49 2.19
CA ARG A 377 -1.41 26.07 1.21
C ARG A 377 -1.24 25.15 -0.01
N TYR A 378 -1.05 23.85 0.20
CA TYR A 378 -0.94 22.89 -0.92
C TYR A 378 -2.24 22.83 -1.74
N LYS A 379 -3.41 22.79 -1.09
CA LYS A 379 -4.71 22.84 -1.77
C LYS A 379 -4.84 24.09 -2.65
N GLN A 380 -4.50 25.26 -2.13
CA GLN A 380 -4.57 26.54 -2.86
C GLN A 380 -3.69 26.52 -4.11
N ARG A 381 -2.40 26.13 -3.96
CA ARG A 381 -1.48 26.01 -5.10
C ARG A 381 -1.98 25.06 -6.18
N VAL A 382 -2.50 23.89 -5.77
CA VAL A 382 -3.10 22.92 -6.70
C VAL A 382 -4.34 23.49 -7.40
N GLN A 383 -5.20 24.23 -6.68
CA GLN A 383 -6.38 24.85 -7.27
C GLN A 383 -6.01 25.91 -8.31
N GLU A 384 -5.04 26.78 -8.02
CA GLU A 384 -4.52 27.80 -8.95
C GLU A 384 -3.98 27.14 -10.21
N LYS A 385 -3.16 26.09 -10.07
CA LYS A 385 -2.60 25.34 -11.19
C LYS A 385 -3.69 24.65 -12.02
N LEU A 386 -4.66 24.00 -11.39
CA LEU A 386 -5.77 23.37 -12.10
C LEU A 386 -6.73 24.37 -12.77
N ARG A 387 -6.65 25.67 -12.42
CA ARG A 387 -7.39 26.75 -13.10
C ARG A 387 -6.61 27.34 -14.26
N SER A 388 -5.28 27.21 -14.27
CA SER A 388 -4.46 27.57 -15.42
C SER A 388 -4.78 26.69 -16.63
N GLU A 389 -4.59 27.24 -17.84
CA GLU A 389 -4.83 26.52 -19.09
C GLU A 389 -3.94 25.28 -19.21
N GLU A 390 -2.65 25.43 -18.90
CA GLU A 390 -1.67 24.34 -18.93
C GLU A 390 -2.03 23.23 -17.93
N GLY A 391 -2.28 23.59 -16.67
CA GLY A 391 -2.62 22.60 -15.64
C GLY A 391 -3.95 21.90 -15.90
N TYR A 392 -4.93 22.60 -16.48
CA TYR A 392 -6.17 21.98 -16.95
C TYR A 392 -5.90 20.97 -18.07
N ALA A 393 -5.14 21.36 -19.11
CA ALA A 393 -4.80 20.51 -20.24
C ALA A 393 -4.05 19.24 -19.79
N LEU A 394 -3.07 19.36 -18.89
CA LEU A 394 -2.37 18.22 -18.30
C LEU A 394 -3.32 17.31 -17.50
N SER A 395 -4.26 17.89 -16.74
CA SER A 395 -5.24 17.09 -15.99
C SER A 395 -6.19 16.30 -16.88
N VAL A 396 -6.50 16.80 -18.08
CA VAL A 396 -7.28 16.11 -19.11
C VAL A 396 -6.45 15.03 -19.78
N ARG A 397 -5.20 15.35 -20.17
CA ARG A 397 -4.26 14.38 -20.77
C ARG A 397 -4.03 13.17 -19.87
N ARG A 398 -3.97 13.37 -18.54
CA ARG A 398 -3.87 12.30 -17.54
C ARG A 398 -4.99 11.26 -17.62
N MET A 399 -6.18 11.61 -18.11
CA MET A 399 -7.27 10.64 -18.26
C MET A 399 -6.99 9.60 -19.36
N ILE A 400 -6.10 9.94 -20.30
CA ILE A 400 -5.77 9.12 -21.45
C ILE A 400 -4.42 8.42 -21.25
N GLU A 401 -3.45 9.14 -20.69
CA GLU A 401 -2.04 8.73 -20.57
C GLU A 401 -1.86 7.33 -19.94
N PRO A 402 -2.10 7.11 -18.64
CA PRO A 402 -1.87 5.80 -18.01
C PRO A 402 -2.96 4.79 -18.40
N GLU A 403 -4.19 5.24 -18.62
CA GLU A 403 -5.32 4.36 -18.93
C GLU A 403 -5.15 3.68 -20.29
N SER A 404 -4.57 4.36 -21.28
CA SER A 404 -4.22 3.75 -22.57
C SER A 404 -3.20 2.63 -22.39
N VAL A 405 -2.19 2.84 -21.56
CA VAL A 405 -1.18 1.83 -21.24
C VAL A 405 -1.81 0.63 -20.53
N PHE A 406 -2.64 0.86 -19.52
CA PHE A 406 -3.36 -0.20 -18.82
C PHE A 406 -4.33 -0.95 -19.73
N GLY A 407 -5.05 -0.26 -20.61
CA GLY A 407 -5.92 -0.86 -21.63
C GLY A 407 -5.13 -1.77 -22.56
N GLN A 408 -3.96 -1.33 -23.03
CA GLN A 408 -3.07 -2.15 -23.85
C GLN A 408 -2.56 -3.40 -23.11
N LEU A 409 -2.14 -3.25 -21.85
CA LEU A 409 -1.66 -4.37 -21.04
C LEU A 409 -2.76 -5.38 -20.73
N LYS A 410 -3.89 -4.92 -20.21
CA LYS A 410 -4.95 -5.76 -19.66
C LYS A 410 -5.94 -6.25 -20.70
N ASN A 411 -6.44 -5.36 -21.56
CA ASN A 411 -7.48 -5.70 -22.53
C ASN A 411 -6.86 -6.28 -23.80
N ASN A 412 -5.95 -5.55 -24.46
CA ASN A 412 -5.43 -5.97 -25.76
C ASN A 412 -4.44 -7.13 -25.66
N ARG A 413 -3.50 -7.05 -24.71
CA ARG A 413 -2.54 -8.14 -24.47
C ARG A 413 -3.03 -9.15 -23.42
N GLY A 414 -4.23 -8.98 -22.87
CA GLY A 414 -4.87 -9.97 -22.00
C GLY A 414 -4.14 -10.27 -20.68
N PHE A 415 -3.26 -9.39 -20.20
CA PHE A 415 -2.52 -9.61 -18.96
C PHE A 415 -3.37 -9.22 -17.74
N ARG A 416 -4.11 -10.18 -17.18
CA ARG A 416 -5.02 -9.98 -16.03
C ARG A 416 -4.49 -10.51 -14.70
N ARG A 417 -3.52 -11.43 -14.77
CA ARG A 417 -2.99 -12.15 -13.62
C ARG A 417 -1.51 -12.40 -13.81
N PHE A 418 -0.74 -12.21 -12.75
CA PHE A 418 0.67 -12.59 -12.72
C PHE A 418 0.83 -14.11 -12.85
N LEU A 419 1.95 -14.55 -13.41
CA LEU A 419 2.29 -15.97 -13.48
C LEU A 419 3.33 -16.35 -12.43
N LEU A 420 4.15 -15.39 -11.99
CA LEU A 420 5.14 -15.60 -10.94
C LEU A 420 4.57 -15.29 -9.54
N ARG A 421 5.28 -15.73 -8.51
CA ARG A 421 4.95 -15.51 -7.08
C ARG A 421 6.12 -14.84 -6.37
N GLY A 422 5.81 -14.04 -5.36
CA GLY A 422 6.77 -13.24 -4.62
C GLY A 422 7.08 -11.91 -5.30
N LEU A 423 7.26 -10.87 -4.49
CA LEU A 423 7.39 -9.47 -4.92
C LEU A 423 8.53 -9.29 -5.93
N SER A 424 9.69 -9.90 -5.67
CA SER A 424 10.87 -9.82 -6.54
C SER A 424 10.57 -10.37 -7.94
N LYS A 425 9.98 -11.56 -8.04
CA LYS A 425 9.72 -12.21 -9.34
C LYS A 425 8.58 -11.52 -10.08
N VAL A 426 7.55 -11.07 -9.36
CA VAL A 426 6.44 -10.32 -9.96
C VAL A 426 6.90 -8.96 -10.49
N SER A 427 7.81 -8.28 -9.79
CA SER A 427 8.45 -7.05 -10.28
C SER A 427 9.17 -7.27 -11.62
N LEU A 428 9.87 -8.40 -11.79
CA LEU A 428 10.48 -8.74 -13.08
C LEU A 428 9.44 -8.95 -14.17
N GLU A 429 8.32 -9.60 -13.85
CA GLU A 429 7.24 -9.79 -14.80
C GLU A 429 6.65 -8.46 -15.30
N VAL A 430 6.51 -7.47 -14.41
CA VAL A 430 6.16 -6.09 -14.78
C VAL A 430 7.22 -5.46 -15.66
N GLY A 431 8.51 -5.60 -15.33
CA GLY A 431 9.58 -5.04 -16.15
C GLY A 431 9.55 -5.55 -17.59
N TRP A 432 9.33 -6.85 -17.79
CA TRP A 432 9.16 -7.41 -19.13
C TRP A 432 7.93 -6.87 -19.87
N LEU A 433 6.82 -6.65 -19.16
CA LEU A 433 5.62 -6.04 -19.73
C LEU A 433 5.87 -4.60 -20.16
N SER A 434 6.57 -3.83 -19.32
CA SER A 434 6.91 -2.42 -19.57
C SER A 434 7.84 -2.30 -20.78
N LEU A 435 8.89 -3.12 -20.84
CA LEU A 435 9.79 -3.20 -21.99
C LEU A 435 9.06 -3.54 -23.28
N ALA A 436 8.24 -4.59 -23.26
CA ALA A 436 7.47 -5.01 -24.42
C ALA A 436 6.50 -3.91 -24.88
N HIS A 437 5.90 -3.18 -23.95
CA HIS A 437 5.01 -2.06 -24.28
C HIS A 437 5.77 -0.91 -24.95
N ASN A 438 6.88 -0.48 -24.36
CA ASN A 438 7.69 0.64 -24.88
C ASN A 438 8.23 0.31 -26.28
N LEU A 439 8.75 -0.90 -26.49
CA LEU A 439 9.27 -1.33 -27.79
C LEU A 439 8.19 -1.36 -28.88
N LEU A 440 6.99 -1.86 -28.57
CA LEU A 440 5.87 -1.86 -29.52
C LEU A 440 5.43 -0.44 -29.88
N LYS A 441 5.41 0.44 -28.88
CA LYS A 441 5.04 1.83 -29.09
C LYS A 441 6.07 2.55 -29.95
N TRP A 442 7.35 2.38 -29.63
CA TRP A 442 8.45 2.91 -30.41
C TRP A 442 8.39 2.44 -31.87
N ALA A 443 8.24 1.14 -32.11
CA ALA A 443 8.09 0.59 -33.45
C ALA A 443 6.89 1.20 -34.21
N THR A 444 5.76 1.40 -33.53
CA THR A 444 4.57 2.03 -34.11
C THR A 444 4.82 3.49 -34.48
N MET A 445 5.52 4.25 -33.62
CA MET A 445 5.87 5.65 -33.90
C MET A 445 6.83 5.76 -35.09
N LYS A 446 7.83 4.86 -35.14
CA LYS A 446 8.80 4.79 -36.24
C LYS A 446 8.14 4.47 -37.58
N GLN A 447 7.20 3.51 -37.60
CA GLN A 447 6.44 3.18 -38.83
C GLN A 447 5.56 4.32 -39.33
N LYS A 448 5.05 5.16 -38.43
CA LYS A 448 4.22 6.33 -38.79
C LYS A 448 5.03 7.55 -39.24
N GLY A 449 6.36 7.45 -39.33
CA GLY A 449 7.22 8.56 -39.73
C GLY A 449 7.23 9.74 -38.74
N ARG A 450 6.70 9.58 -37.52
CA ARG A 450 6.74 10.60 -36.48
C ARG A 450 8.10 10.59 -35.79
N VAL A 451 9.10 11.11 -36.49
CA VAL A 451 10.21 11.84 -35.86
C VAL A 451 9.70 13.27 -35.71
N TRP A 452 9.81 13.86 -34.53
CA TRP A 452 9.44 15.26 -34.32
C TRP A 452 10.23 16.13 -35.31
N VAL A 453 9.57 16.63 -36.35
CA VAL A 453 10.08 17.74 -37.15
C VAL A 453 9.74 18.98 -36.35
N GLU A 454 10.76 19.68 -35.84
CA GLU A 454 10.63 21.00 -35.23
C GLU A 454 9.96 21.93 -36.25
N ILE A 455 8.80 22.49 -35.90
CA ILE A 455 8.26 23.71 -36.52
C ILE A 455 8.50 24.84 -35.53
#